data_AF-A0A9D6YNN6-F1
#
_entry.id   AF-A0A9D6YNN6-F1
#
_cell.length_a   1.000
_cell.length_b   1.000
_cell.length_c   1.000
_cell.angle_alpha   90.00
_cell.angle_beta   90.00
_cell.angle_gamma   90.00
#
_symmetry.space_group_name_H-M   'P 1'
#
loop_
_entity.id
_entity.type
_entity.pdbx_description
1 polymer ?
#
loop_
_entity_poly.entity_id
_entity_poly.type
_entity_poly.pdbx_seq_one_letter_code
_entity_poly.pdbx_strand_id
1 'polypeptide(L)'
;MDHLIPRSAAYFTAAICGGLGVLMLFWRAAPNMWIGVRLPWTFADRQIWDKSWRLAAMFLTGMGIGALFSWKIFFISLAHLIILGILYPIFLYWRKYGTLRFWKDIGWKDYRPVARCRGCGHFQKLPDAGALAGARCEACQRPFQER
;
A
#
# COMPACT_ATOMS: atom_id res chain seq x y z
N MET A 1 13.81 9.26 -27.82
CA MET A 1 12.85 9.91 -26.90
C MET A 1 13.49 11.02 -26.07
N ASP A 2 14.80 11.02 -25.83
CA ASP A 2 15.44 12.04 -24.97
C ASP A 2 15.57 13.45 -25.62
N HIS A 3 15.47 13.58 -26.95
CA HIS A 3 15.54 14.87 -27.64
C HIS A 3 14.22 15.66 -27.71
N LEU A 4 13.10 15.09 -27.24
CA LEU A 4 11.77 15.70 -27.41
C LEU A 4 11.25 16.41 -26.15
N ILE A 5 11.90 16.25 -25.00
CA ILE A 5 11.39 16.78 -23.74
C ILE A 5 12.24 17.98 -23.28
N PRO A 6 11.64 19.18 -23.15
CA PRO A 6 12.37 20.36 -22.71
C PRO A 6 12.87 20.18 -21.26
N ARG A 7 14.07 20.70 -20.97
CA ARG A 7 14.68 20.59 -19.64
C ARG A 7 13.80 21.16 -18.52
N SER A 8 13.01 22.19 -18.82
CA SER A 8 12.02 22.74 -17.87
C SER A 8 10.99 21.69 -17.43
N ALA A 9 10.51 20.84 -18.34
CA ALA A 9 9.59 19.76 -18.00
C ALA A 9 10.24 18.68 -17.13
N ALA A 10 11.52 18.38 -17.39
CA ALA A 10 12.30 17.48 -16.54
C ALA A 10 12.46 18.02 -15.10
N TYR A 11 12.87 19.29 -14.95
CA TYR A 11 13.00 19.91 -13.62
C TYR A 11 11.67 20.02 -12.89
N PHE A 12 10.59 20.38 -13.60
CA PHE A 12 9.27 20.46 -13.01
C PHE A 12 8.78 19.10 -12.52
N THR A 13 8.94 18.05 -13.35
CA THR A 13 8.60 16.67 -12.98
C THR A 13 9.43 16.19 -11.80
N ALA A 14 10.73 16.49 -11.80
CA ALA A 14 11.63 16.17 -10.71
C ALA A 14 11.23 16.85 -9.40
N ALA A 15 10.87 18.12 -9.45
CA ALA A 15 10.42 18.88 -8.28
C ALA A 15 9.11 18.31 -7.71
N ILE A 16 8.14 17.97 -8.56
CA ILE A 16 6.87 17.40 -8.10
C ILE A 16 7.05 15.97 -7.59
N CYS A 17 7.54 15.06 -8.42
CA CYS A 17 7.65 13.65 -8.03
C CYS A 17 8.68 13.44 -6.92
N GLY A 18 9.85 14.07 -7.05
CA GLY A 18 10.92 14.01 -6.05
C GLY A 18 10.53 14.71 -4.77
N GLY A 19 10.00 15.93 -4.85
CA GLY A 19 9.55 16.70 -3.68
C GLY A 19 8.44 15.99 -2.91
N LEU A 20 7.41 15.47 -3.60
CA LEU A 20 6.36 14.67 -2.97
C LEU A 20 6.91 13.36 -2.38
N GLY A 21 7.79 12.66 -3.11
CA GLY A 21 8.42 11.44 -2.63
C GLY A 21 9.21 11.65 -1.33
N VAL A 22 10.05 12.68 -1.30
CA VAL A 22 10.82 13.08 -0.11
C VAL A 22 9.89 13.50 1.03
N LEU A 23 8.89 14.33 0.75
CA LEU A 23 7.88 14.72 1.75
C LEU A 23 7.21 13.49 2.37
N MET A 24 6.80 12.52 1.55
CA MET A 24 6.16 11.29 2.03
C MET A 24 7.11 10.40 2.86
N LEU A 25 8.42 10.44 2.65
CA LEU A 25 9.38 9.70 3.47
C LEU A 25 9.44 10.27 4.91
N PHE A 26 9.36 11.59 5.04
CA PHE A 26 9.42 12.27 6.34
C PHE A 26 8.05 12.43 7.01
N TRP A 27 6.98 12.49 6.22
CA TRP A 27 5.62 12.66 6.70
C TRP A 27 4.79 11.38 6.54
N ARG A 28 4.39 10.79 7.67
CA ARG A 28 3.52 9.61 7.69
C ARG A 28 2.06 9.99 7.86
N ALA A 29 1.37 10.23 6.76
CA ALA A 29 -0.05 10.54 6.78
C ALA A 29 -0.89 9.33 7.28
N ALA A 30 -1.99 9.62 7.98
CA ALA A 30 -3.06 8.66 8.24
C ALA A 30 -3.67 8.15 6.93
N PRO A 31 -4.34 6.97 6.90
CA PRO A 31 -5.01 6.49 5.71
C PRO A 31 -6.03 7.52 5.22
N ASN A 32 -5.88 7.95 3.98
CA ASN A 32 -6.67 9.04 3.44
C ASN A 32 -7.03 8.81 1.96
N MET A 33 -7.96 9.60 1.45
CA MET A 33 -8.47 9.48 0.08
C MET A 33 -7.68 10.30 -0.93
N TRP A 34 -6.67 11.07 -0.50
CA TRP A 34 -6.00 12.06 -1.34
C TRP A 34 -4.63 11.58 -1.82
N ILE A 35 -3.83 11.02 -0.91
CA ILE A 35 -2.42 10.68 -1.13
C ILE A 35 -2.17 9.25 -0.69
N GLY A 36 -1.43 8.49 -1.49
CA GLY A 36 -1.01 7.12 -1.21
C GLY A 36 -1.74 6.05 -2.03
N VAL A 37 -1.43 4.79 -1.75
CA VAL A 37 -2.09 3.63 -2.36
C VAL A 37 -3.45 3.44 -1.68
N ARG A 38 -4.54 3.59 -2.43
CA ARG A 38 -5.92 3.61 -1.92
C ARG A 38 -6.66 2.32 -2.26
N LEU A 39 -6.25 1.24 -1.63
CA LEU A 39 -6.91 -0.05 -1.76
C LEU A 39 -7.69 -0.39 -0.48
N PRO A 40 -8.75 -1.21 -0.57
CA PRO A 40 -9.48 -1.68 0.60
C PRO A 40 -8.55 -2.26 1.68
N TRP A 41 -7.54 -3.02 1.27
CA TRP A 41 -6.57 -3.65 2.16
C TRP A 41 -5.62 -2.67 2.85
N THR A 42 -5.26 -1.58 2.17
CA THR A 42 -4.44 -0.52 2.78
C THR A 42 -5.25 0.31 3.77
N PHE A 43 -6.57 0.44 3.58
CA PHE A 43 -7.43 1.09 4.58
C PHE A 43 -7.74 0.18 5.78
N ALA A 44 -7.86 -1.13 5.54
CA ALA A 44 -8.16 -2.11 6.58
C ALA A 44 -7.03 -2.33 7.59
N ASP A 45 -5.78 -2.01 7.23
CA ASP A 45 -4.62 -2.30 8.06
C ASP A 45 -3.56 -1.20 7.98
N ARG A 46 -3.32 -0.54 9.11
CA ARG A 46 -2.34 0.55 9.24
C ARG A 46 -0.92 0.11 8.89
N GLN A 47 -0.54 -1.13 9.20
CA GLN A 47 0.80 -1.62 8.87
C GLN A 47 0.98 -1.82 7.37
N ILE A 48 -0.08 -2.26 6.67
CA ILE A 48 -0.07 -2.40 5.21
C ILE A 48 -0.03 -1.01 4.57
N TRP A 49 -0.83 -0.06 5.07
CA TRP A 49 -0.75 1.35 4.66
C TRP A 49 0.67 1.89 4.75
N ASP A 50 1.32 1.78 5.93
CA ASP A 50 2.64 2.38 6.15
C ASP A 50 3.72 1.76 5.25
N LYS A 51 3.63 0.45 4.98
CA LYS A 51 4.54 -0.23 4.06
C LYS A 51 4.32 0.21 2.61
N SER A 52 3.08 0.28 2.16
CA SER A 52 2.73 0.78 0.82
C SER A 52 3.07 2.26 0.65
N TRP A 53 2.90 3.07 1.70
CA TRP A 53 3.24 4.48 1.71
C TRP A 53 4.74 4.70 1.49
N ARG A 54 5.59 3.98 2.23
CA ARG A 54 7.05 4.04 2.04
C ARG A 54 7.47 3.57 0.66
N LEU A 55 6.84 2.50 0.15
CA LEU A 55 7.12 1.99 -1.19
C LEU A 55 6.80 3.04 -2.26
N ALA A 56 5.62 3.68 -2.16
CA ALA A 56 5.23 4.76 -3.06
C ALA A 56 6.19 5.96 -2.97
N ALA A 57 6.60 6.33 -1.76
CA ALA A 57 7.54 7.42 -1.54
C ALA A 57 8.92 7.16 -2.18
N MET A 58 9.43 5.92 -2.07
CA MET A 58 10.68 5.52 -2.73
C MET A 58 10.58 5.60 -4.25
N PHE A 59 9.50 5.09 -4.85
CA PHE A 59 9.32 5.16 -6.30
C PHE A 59 9.09 6.58 -6.81
N LEU A 60 8.34 7.42 -6.09
CA LEU A 60 8.19 8.83 -6.44
C LEU A 60 9.52 9.59 -6.40
N THR A 61 10.35 9.30 -5.38
CA THR A 61 11.71 9.84 -5.28
C THR A 61 12.57 9.35 -6.46
N GLY A 62 12.50 8.05 -6.77
CA GLY A 62 13.21 7.45 -7.92
C GLY A 62 12.75 8.02 -9.27
N MET A 63 11.46 8.31 -9.43
CA MET A 63 10.92 9.03 -10.59
C MET A 63 11.48 10.44 -10.67
N GLY A 64 11.53 11.17 -9.55
CA GLY A 64 12.09 12.51 -9.52
C GLY A 64 13.57 12.56 -9.93
N ILE A 65 14.37 11.64 -9.39
CA ILE A 65 15.77 11.47 -9.79
C ILE A 65 15.86 11.04 -11.25
N GLY A 66 15.06 10.04 -11.66
CA GLY A 66 15.02 9.53 -13.03
C GLY A 66 14.73 10.63 -14.06
N ALA A 67 13.80 11.53 -13.77
CA ALA A 67 13.48 12.66 -14.64
C ALA A 67 14.68 13.59 -14.91
N LEU A 68 15.66 13.68 -14.00
CA LEU A 68 16.87 14.50 -14.15
C LEU A 68 17.95 13.82 -15.01
N PHE A 69 18.02 12.48 -15.01
CA PHE A 69 19.07 11.72 -15.67
C PHE A 69 18.61 11.02 -16.96
N SER A 70 17.46 10.34 -16.92
CA SER A 70 16.93 9.58 -18.04
C SER A 70 15.43 9.31 -17.90
N TRP A 71 14.66 9.69 -18.92
CA TRP A 71 13.23 9.39 -18.99
C TRP A 71 12.91 7.89 -18.97
N LYS A 72 13.84 7.04 -19.40
CA LYS A 72 13.70 5.58 -19.26
C LYS A 72 13.56 5.16 -17.79
N ILE A 73 14.39 5.72 -16.91
CA ILE A 73 14.34 5.43 -15.46
C ILE A 73 13.02 5.93 -14.86
N PHE A 74 12.53 7.09 -15.31
CA PHE A 74 11.23 7.60 -14.92
C PHE A 74 10.10 6.62 -15.26
N PHE A 75 10.02 6.16 -16.52
CA PHE A 75 8.97 5.22 -16.93
C PHE A 75 9.08 3.85 -16.27
N ILE A 76 10.31 3.34 -16.07
CA ILE A 76 10.54 2.11 -15.32
C ILE A 76 10.02 2.28 -13.88
N SER A 77 10.36 3.38 -13.22
CA SER A 77 9.92 3.66 -11.84
C SER A 77 8.41 3.84 -11.74
N LEU A 78 7.79 4.49 -12.72
CA LEU A 78 6.33 4.64 -12.82
C LEU A 78 5.64 3.28 -13.00
N ALA A 79 6.16 2.42 -13.87
CA ALA A 79 5.62 1.07 -14.08
C ALA A 79 5.69 0.26 -12.78
N HIS A 80 6.83 0.30 -12.08
CA HIS A 80 6.99 -0.38 -10.79
C HIS A 80 6.07 0.21 -9.72
N LEU A 81 5.88 1.53 -9.68
CA LEU A 81 4.93 2.18 -8.75
C LEU A 81 3.50 1.67 -8.96
N ILE A 82 3.05 1.56 -10.20
CA ILE A 82 1.70 1.08 -10.51
C ILE A 82 1.57 -0.41 -10.17
N ILE A 83 2.50 -1.24 -10.66
CA ILE A 83 2.45 -2.70 -10.49
C ILE A 83 2.60 -3.07 -9.01
N LEU A 84 3.67 -2.61 -8.36
CA LEU A 84 3.95 -2.95 -6.97
C LEU A 84 3.03 -2.19 -6.02
N GLY A 85 2.60 -0.98 -6.36
CA GLY A 85 1.58 -0.26 -5.59
C GLY A 85 0.30 -1.07 -5.42
N ILE A 86 -0.06 -1.89 -6.40
CA ILE A 86 -1.24 -2.78 -6.31
C ILE A 86 -0.86 -4.14 -5.72
N LEU A 87 0.12 -4.83 -6.31
CA LEU A 87 0.45 -6.21 -5.97
C LEU A 87 1.01 -6.36 -4.55
N TYR A 88 1.78 -5.38 -4.08
CA TYR A 88 2.41 -5.46 -2.77
C TYR A 88 1.40 -5.47 -1.61
N PRO A 89 0.46 -4.51 -1.50
CA PRO A 89 -0.59 -4.57 -0.48
C PRO A 89 -1.51 -5.80 -0.61
N ILE A 90 -1.81 -6.26 -1.82
CA ILE A 90 -2.55 -7.53 -2.03
C ILE A 90 -1.78 -8.69 -1.41
N PHE A 91 -0.49 -8.81 -1.73
CA PHE A 91 0.37 -9.86 -1.21
C PHE A 91 0.51 -9.80 0.32
N LEU A 92 0.73 -8.61 0.88
CA LEU A 92 0.82 -8.41 2.33
C LEU A 92 -0.48 -8.80 3.03
N TYR A 93 -1.62 -8.40 2.48
CA TYR A 93 -2.92 -8.70 3.07
C TYR A 93 -3.22 -10.19 3.00
N TRP A 94 -3.02 -10.82 1.83
CA TRP A 94 -3.19 -12.26 1.66
C TRP A 94 -2.28 -13.06 2.61
N ARG A 95 -1.00 -12.67 2.73
CA ARG A 95 -0.06 -13.33 3.63
C ARG A 95 -0.46 -13.18 5.10
N LYS A 96 -0.99 -12.02 5.50
CA LYS A 96 -1.37 -11.73 6.89
C LYS A 96 -2.70 -12.39 7.28
N TYR A 97 -3.70 -12.36 6.40
CA TYR A 97 -5.07 -12.77 6.73
C TYR A 97 -5.53 -14.08 6.07
N GLY A 98 -4.74 -14.65 5.14
CA GLY A 98 -5.07 -15.88 4.41
C GLY A 98 -6.23 -15.73 3.42
N THR A 99 -6.65 -14.50 3.14
CA THR A 99 -7.75 -14.15 2.24
C THR A 99 -7.54 -12.76 1.68
N LEU A 100 -8.27 -12.43 0.60
CA LEU A 100 -8.39 -11.06 0.09
C LEU A 100 -9.74 -10.42 0.43
N ARG A 101 -10.61 -11.17 1.12
CA ARG A 101 -11.88 -10.64 1.60
C ARG A 101 -11.62 -9.56 2.65
N PHE A 102 -12.39 -8.50 2.56
CA PHE A 102 -12.50 -7.44 3.54
C PHE A 102 -13.99 -7.19 3.72
N TRP A 103 -14.34 -6.52 4.80
CA TRP A 103 -15.69 -5.98 4.96
C TRP A 103 -15.58 -4.49 5.22
N LYS A 104 -16.66 -3.77 4.97
CA LYS A 104 -16.67 -2.32 4.98
C LYS A 104 -17.84 -1.85 5.83
N ASP A 105 -17.55 -0.99 6.80
CA ASP A 105 -18.55 -0.27 7.57
C ASP A 105 -19.10 0.93 6.77
N ILE A 106 -19.99 1.70 7.39
CA ILE A 106 -20.53 2.94 6.83
C ILE A 106 -19.39 3.94 6.66
N GLY A 107 -19.13 4.38 5.43
CA GLY A 107 -18.13 5.41 5.14
C GLY A 107 -17.33 5.15 3.87
N TRP A 108 -16.30 5.96 3.61
CA TRP A 108 -15.40 5.80 2.46
C TRP A 108 -14.08 5.12 2.82
N LYS A 109 -13.71 5.08 4.10
CA LYS A 109 -12.40 4.60 4.58
C LYS A 109 -12.49 3.46 5.57
N ASP A 110 -13.67 3.15 6.10
CA ASP A 110 -13.88 2.19 7.18
C ASP A 110 -13.88 0.74 6.70
N TYR A 111 -12.80 0.36 6.03
CA TYR A 111 -12.51 -1.01 5.67
C TYR A 111 -11.96 -1.74 6.89
N ARG A 112 -12.37 -2.99 7.05
CA ARG A 112 -12.03 -3.84 8.17
C ARG A 112 -11.55 -5.20 7.66
N PRO A 113 -10.55 -5.82 8.34
CA PRO A 113 -10.00 -7.06 7.85
C PRO A 113 -10.94 -8.25 8.10
N VAL A 114 -10.84 -9.24 7.22
CA VAL A 114 -11.43 -10.58 7.41
C VAL A 114 -10.28 -11.56 7.43
N ALA A 115 -10.25 -12.47 8.40
CA ALA A 115 -9.24 -13.51 8.49
C ALA A 115 -9.82 -14.87 8.10
N ARG A 116 -9.03 -15.69 7.41
CA ARG A 116 -9.36 -17.09 7.10
C ARG A 116 -8.62 -18.02 8.06
N CYS A 117 -9.37 -18.88 8.74
CA CYS A 117 -8.78 -19.85 9.65
C CYS A 117 -8.00 -20.92 8.86
N ARG A 118 -6.76 -21.21 9.26
CA ARG A 118 -5.92 -22.24 8.62
C ARG A 118 -6.37 -23.67 8.93
N GLY A 119 -7.08 -23.87 10.04
CA GLY A 119 -7.57 -25.19 10.45
C GLY A 119 -8.85 -25.60 9.72
N CYS A 120 -9.90 -24.81 9.86
CA CYS A 120 -11.23 -25.15 9.32
C CYS A 120 -11.66 -24.31 8.10
N GLY A 121 -10.86 -23.33 7.66
CA GLY A 121 -11.19 -22.48 6.51
C GLY A 121 -12.26 -21.40 6.78
N HIS A 122 -12.81 -21.32 7.99
CA HIS A 122 -13.83 -20.34 8.38
C HIS A 122 -13.34 -18.90 8.21
N PHE A 123 -14.21 -18.01 7.71
CA PHE A 123 -13.92 -16.59 7.54
C PHE A 123 -14.52 -15.79 8.69
N GLN A 124 -13.68 -15.07 9.42
CA GLN A 124 -14.09 -14.28 10.57
C GLN A 124 -13.82 -12.80 10.34
N LYS A 125 -14.84 -11.97 10.60
CA LYS A 125 -14.72 -10.51 10.56
C LYS A 125 -13.95 -10.05 11.79
N LEU A 126 -12.94 -9.21 11.59
CA LEU A 126 -12.21 -8.60 12.69
C LEU A 126 -12.65 -7.14 12.86
N PRO A 127 -12.71 -6.63 14.10
CA PRO A 127 -13.03 -5.22 14.37
C PRO A 127 -11.89 -4.31 13.91
N ASP A 128 -10.63 -4.76 13.97
CA ASP A 128 -9.46 -4.02 13.51
C ASP A 128 -8.27 -4.97 13.25
N ALA A 129 -7.18 -4.43 12.68
CA ALA A 129 -5.99 -5.19 12.35
C ALA A 129 -5.20 -5.70 13.57
N GLY A 130 -5.32 -5.05 14.73
CA GLY A 130 -4.68 -5.44 15.99
C GLY A 130 -5.35 -6.66 16.63
N ALA A 131 -6.66 -6.83 16.42
CA ALA A 131 -7.41 -7.97 16.93
C ALA A 131 -6.88 -9.34 16.44
N LEU A 132 -6.22 -9.39 15.28
CA LEU A 132 -5.71 -10.64 14.68
C LEU A 132 -4.78 -11.43 15.62
N ALA A 133 -3.90 -10.75 16.37
CA ALA A 133 -2.89 -11.40 17.20
C ALA A 133 -3.47 -12.15 18.40
N GLY A 134 -4.65 -11.72 18.88
CA GLY A 134 -5.38 -12.35 19.98
C GLY A 134 -6.58 -13.19 19.53
N ALA A 135 -7.01 -13.04 18.28
CA ALA A 135 -8.21 -13.69 17.78
C ALA A 135 -8.06 -15.21 17.69
N ARG A 136 -9.12 -15.90 18.10
CA ARG A 136 -9.32 -17.33 17.88
C ARG A 136 -10.51 -17.53 16.96
N CYS A 137 -10.43 -18.57 16.13
CA CYS A 137 -11.50 -18.90 15.22
C CYS A 137 -12.78 -19.26 16.00
N GLU A 138 -13.89 -18.58 15.71
CA GLU A 138 -15.19 -18.86 16.34
C GLU A 138 -15.62 -20.33 16.18
N ALA A 139 -15.34 -20.94 15.03
CA ALA A 139 -15.75 -22.31 14.72
C ALA A 139 -14.86 -23.41 15.34
N CYS A 140 -13.53 -23.22 15.38
CA CYS A 140 -12.59 -24.29 15.80
C CYS A 140 -11.64 -23.90 16.94
N GLN A 141 -11.78 -22.68 17.49
CA GLN A 141 -11.00 -22.13 18.59
C GLN A 141 -9.47 -22.07 18.38
N ARG A 142 -8.98 -22.43 17.18
CA ARG A 142 -7.57 -22.29 16.83
C ARG A 142 -7.18 -20.81 16.69
N PRO A 143 -5.97 -20.43 17.13
CA PRO A 143 -5.47 -19.07 16.92
C PRO A 143 -5.23 -18.79 15.43
N PHE A 144 -5.43 -17.55 15.00
CA PHE A 144 -5.11 -17.15 13.62
C PHE A 144 -3.62 -16.91 13.39
N GLN A 145 -2.88 -16.54 14.43
CA GLN A 145 -1.43 -16.40 14.43
C GLN A 145 -0.83 -17.27 15.54
N GLU A 146 0.15 -18.08 15.19
CA GLU A 146 1.04 -18.70 16.17
C GLU A 146 1.94 -17.59 16.72
N ARG A 147 2.02 -17.49 18.06
CA ARG A 147 2.83 -16.46 18.74
C ARG A 147 4.32 -16.70 18.54
#